data_AF-A0A960A5I3-F1
#
_entry.id   AF-A0A960A5I3-F1
#
_cell.length_a   1.000
_cell.length_b   1.000
_cell.length_c   1.000
_cell.angle_alpha   90.00
_cell.angle_beta   90.00
_cell.angle_gamma   90.00
#
_symmetry.space_group_name_H-M   'P 1'
#
loop_
_entity.id
_entity.type
_entity.pdbx_description
1 polymer ?
#
loop_
_entity_poly.entity_id
_entity_poly.type
_entity_poly.pdbx_seq_one_letter_code
_entity_poly.pdbx_strand_id
1 'polypeptide(L)'
;MSLDIGSRQGIGKDMTVVNKDGLVGRVIAVSDSSSTVLLIVDTNSVVGGRLGSNNEIGFLRGRGSFNDSGRLDLDMLDDSVTPSIDDLVVTWGSNGKGPYV
;
A
#
# COMPACT_ATOMS: atom_id res chain seq x y z
N MET A 1 12.07 3.75 1.16
CA MET A 1 12.41 3.94 2.59
C MET A 1 13.25 2.77 3.07
N SER A 2 14.32 3.00 3.84
CA SER A 2 15.10 1.91 4.46
C SER A 2 14.62 1.66 5.89
N LEU A 3 14.60 0.42 6.32
CA LEU A 3 14.33 0.00 7.70
C LEU A 3 15.51 -0.81 8.24
N ASP A 4 15.88 -0.61 9.49
CA ASP A 4 16.99 -1.29 10.16
C ASP A 4 16.57 -2.67 10.71
N ILE A 5 15.86 -3.43 9.88
CA ILE A 5 15.41 -4.79 10.14
C ILE A 5 15.41 -5.59 8.83
N GLY A 6 15.94 -6.81 8.87
CA GLY A 6 16.21 -7.62 7.68
C GLY A 6 15.89 -9.10 7.83
N SER A 7 16.52 -9.94 7.01
CA SER A 7 16.21 -11.37 6.92
C SER A 7 16.46 -12.12 8.23
N ARG A 8 17.42 -11.67 9.06
CA ARG A 8 17.67 -12.26 10.39
C ARG A 8 16.50 -12.11 11.36
N GLN A 9 15.61 -11.15 11.12
CA GLN A 9 14.36 -10.97 11.87
C GLN A 9 13.14 -11.54 11.13
N GLY A 10 13.38 -12.33 10.07
CA GLY A 10 12.32 -12.98 9.30
C GLY A 10 11.64 -12.08 8.27
N ILE A 11 12.19 -10.89 7.98
CA ILE A 11 11.69 -10.02 6.92
C ILE A 11 11.97 -10.67 5.56
N GLY A 12 10.96 -10.69 4.70
CA GLY A 12 11.03 -11.22 3.35
C GLY A 12 10.66 -10.17 2.32
N LYS A 13 11.09 -10.41 1.08
CA LYS A 13 10.59 -9.65 -0.07
C LYS A 13 9.07 -9.82 -0.16
N ASP A 14 8.42 -8.77 -0.63
CA ASP A 14 6.98 -8.67 -0.77
C ASP A 14 6.20 -8.68 0.55
N MET A 15 6.84 -8.45 1.71
CA MET A 15 6.09 -8.22 2.95
C MET A 15 5.34 -6.89 2.96
N THR A 16 4.08 -6.91 3.42
CA THR A 16 3.30 -5.69 3.70
C THR A 16 3.89 -4.93 4.88
N VAL A 17 3.99 -3.61 4.76
CA VAL A 17 4.41 -2.71 5.85
C VAL A 17 3.24 -1.83 6.23
N VAL A 18 2.87 -1.85 7.51
CA VAL A 18 1.76 -1.09 8.08
C VAL A 18 2.23 -0.34 9.33
N ASN A 19 1.55 0.75 9.67
CA ASN A 19 1.69 1.44 10.96
C ASN A 19 0.29 1.63 11.59
N LYS A 20 0.21 2.41 12.67
CA LYS A 20 -1.06 2.68 13.37
C LYS A 20 -2.14 3.37 12.52
N ASP A 21 -1.74 4.08 11.47
CA ASP A 21 -2.61 4.86 10.59
C ASP A 21 -2.98 4.11 9.30
N GLY A 22 -2.31 2.99 9.03
CA GLY A 22 -2.65 2.10 7.93
C GLY A 22 -1.45 1.63 7.11
N LEU A 23 -1.70 1.43 5.82
CA LEU A 23 -0.72 0.89 4.87
C LEU A 23 0.38 1.90 4.57
N VAL A 24 1.64 1.47 4.71
CA VAL A 24 2.82 2.28 4.38
C VAL A 24 3.41 1.86 3.04
N GLY A 25 3.42 0.56 2.73
CA GLY A 25 4.01 0.06 1.49
C GLY A 25 4.35 -1.43 1.52
N ARG A 26 5.32 -1.81 0.70
CA ARG A 26 5.78 -3.21 0.55
C ARG A 26 7.30 -3.29 0.53
N VAL A 27 7.86 -4.32 1.15
CA VAL A 27 9.29 -4.64 1.08
C VAL A 27 9.67 -5.08 -0.34
N ILE A 28 10.62 -4.39 -0.97
CA ILE A 28 11.11 -4.69 -2.32
C ILE A 28 12.54 -5.26 -2.34
N ALA A 29 13.31 -5.03 -1.28
CA ALA A 29 14.66 -5.59 -1.12
C ALA A 29 14.94 -5.87 0.36
N VAL A 30 15.76 -6.89 0.63
CA VAL A 30 16.12 -7.32 1.99
C VAL A 30 17.60 -7.66 2.02
N SER A 31 18.29 -7.19 3.04
CA SER A 31 19.62 -7.61 3.46
C SER A 31 19.53 -8.35 4.80
N ASP A 32 20.66 -8.81 5.35
CA ASP A 32 20.69 -9.50 6.64
C ASP A 32 20.17 -8.65 7.81
N SER A 33 20.34 -7.33 7.76
CA SER A 33 20.02 -6.40 8.85
C SER A 33 19.15 -5.23 8.45
N SER A 34 18.80 -5.10 7.18
CA SER A 34 17.96 -4.01 6.69
C SER A 34 17.01 -4.46 5.60
N SER A 35 16.01 -3.64 5.32
CA SER A 35 15.08 -3.84 4.22
C SER A 35 14.71 -2.51 3.58
N THR A 36 14.36 -2.55 2.30
CA THR A 36 13.89 -1.40 1.53
C THR A 36 12.42 -1.57 1.24
N VAL A 37 11.65 -0.54 1.56
CA VAL A 37 10.20 -0.43 1.36
C VAL A 37 9.92 0.51 0.19
N LEU A 38 9.14 0.03 -0.77
CA LEU A 38 8.43 0.86 -1.74
C LEU A 38 7.19 1.43 -1.06
N LEU A 39 7.15 2.76 -0.93
CA LEU A 39 6.06 3.46 -0.25
C LEU A 39 4.82 3.51 -1.14
N ILE A 40 3.63 3.50 -0.51
CA ILE A 40 2.36 3.60 -1.21
C ILE A 40 2.23 4.89 -2.04
N VAL A 41 2.85 5.98 -1.59
CA VAL A 41 2.85 7.28 -2.27
C VAL A 41 3.86 7.38 -3.42
N ASP A 42 4.75 6.39 -3.61
CA ASP A 42 5.72 6.38 -4.71
C ASP A 42 5.01 6.26 -6.08
N THR A 43 5.52 6.92 -7.12
CA THR A 43 4.91 6.88 -8.46
C THR A 43 4.87 5.48 -9.08
N ASN A 44 5.73 4.57 -8.63
CA ASN A 44 5.75 3.18 -9.07
C ASN A 44 4.84 2.27 -8.23
N SER A 45 4.15 2.81 -7.22
CA SER A 45 3.27 2.05 -6.36
C SER A 45 1.85 2.01 -6.93
N VAL A 46 1.33 0.79 -7.06
CA VAL A 46 -0.07 0.51 -7.35
C VAL A 46 -0.56 -0.50 -6.31
N VAL A 47 -1.69 -0.20 -5.67
CA VAL A 47 -2.28 -1.01 -4.60
C VAL A 47 -3.74 -1.30 -4.92
N GLY A 48 -4.11 -2.58 -4.97
CA GLY A 48 -5.51 -2.99 -5.07
C GLY A 48 -6.26 -2.70 -3.77
N GLY A 49 -7.41 -2.03 -3.88
CA GLY A 49 -8.25 -1.67 -2.75
C GLY A 49 -9.73 -1.68 -3.09
N ARG A 50 -10.56 -1.60 -2.05
CA ARG A 50 -12.00 -1.51 -2.17
C ARG A 50 -12.55 -0.43 -1.26
N LEU A 51 -13.69 0.12 -1.65
CA LEU A 51 -14.46 1.01 -0.79
C LEU A 51 -15.03 0.22 0.38
N GLY A 52 -14.85 0.72 1.60
CA GLY A 52 -15.37 0.09 2.81
C GLY A 52 -16.90 0.14 2.91
N SER A 53 -17.54 1.07 2.19
CA SER A 53 -18.99 1.28 2.20
C SER A 53 -19.75 0.23 1.40
N ASN A 54 -19.26 -0.19 0.23
CA ASN A 54 -19.96 -1.10 -0.68
C ASN A 54 -19.09 -2.21 -1.29
N ASN A 55 -17.80 -2.31 -0.92
CA ASN A 55 -16.81 -3.24 -1.46
C ASN A 55 -16.50 -3.06 -2.95
N GLU A 56 -16.89 -1.95 -3.58
CA GLU A 56 -16.50 -1.64 -4.96
C GLU A 56 -14.99 -1.51 -5.08
N ILE A 57 -14.46 -1.98 -6.20
CA ILE A 57 -13.04 -2.24 -6.38
C ILE A 57 -12.36 -1.10 -7.15
N GLY A 58 -11.14 -0.77 -6.74
CA GLY A 58 -10.26 0.17 -7.46
C GLY A 58 -8.78 -0.04 -7.18
N PHE A 59 -7.97 0.84 -7.75
CA PHE A 59 -6.52 0.86 -7.61
C PHE A 59 -6.07 2.21 -7.05
N LEU A 60 -5.30 2.18 -5.96
CA LEU A 60 -4.61 3.36 -5.44
C LEU A 60 -3.26 3.50 -6.13
N ARG A 61 -2.99 4.69 -6.69
CA ARG A 61 -1.73 5.04 -7.36
C ARG A 61 -1.01 6.14 -6.58
N GLY A 62 0.28 5.93 -6.34
CA GLY A 62 1.14 6.97 -5.74
C GLY A 62 1.53 8.05 -6.74
N ARG A 63 1.80 9.27 -6.23
CA ARG A 63 2.13 10.45 -7.06
C ARG A 63 3.55 10.99 -6.86
N GLY A 64 4.35 10.33 -6.02
CA GLY A 64 5.70 10.77 -5.64
C GLY A 64 5.70 12.04 -4.79
N SER A 65 4.56 12.41 -4.19
CA SER A 65 4.47 13.58 -3.32
C SER A 65 4.63 13.16 -1.85
N PHE A 66 5.74 13.57 -1.24
CA PHE A 66 6.16 13.16 0.10
C PHE A 66 6.04 14.27 1.16
N ASN A 67 5.31 15.35 0.86
CA ASN A 67 5.03 16.40 1.84
C ASN A 67 3.83 16.01 2.73
N ASP A 68 3.48 16.85 3.70
CA ASP A 68 2.37 16.63 4.65
C ASP A 68 1.00 16.45 3.97
N SER A 69 0.92 16.72 2.67
CA SER A 69 -0.27 16.59 1.84
C SER A 69 -0.24 15.35 0.92
N GLY A 70 0.67 14.39 1.13
CA GLY A 70 0.84 13.22 0.27
C GLY A 70 -0.50 12.61 -0.13
N ARG A 71 -0.76 12.53 -1.44
CA ARG A 71 -2.04 12.04 -2.00
C ARG A 71 -1.84 10.79 -2.83
N LEU A 72 -2.88 9.98 -2.84
CA LEU A 72 -3.06 8.86 -3.76
C LEU A 72 -4.19 9.21 -4.72
N ASP A 73 -4.08 8.77 -5.96
CA ASP A 73 -5.21 8.75 -6.89
C ASP A 73 -5.92 7.41 -6.75
N LEU A 74 -7.24 7.42 -6.67
CA LEU A 74 -8.07 6.21 -6.68
C LEU A 74 -8.74 6.08 -8.04
N ASP A 75 -8.37 5.03 -8.77
CA ASP A 75 -8.99 4.68 -10.05
C ASP A 75 -9.94 3.49 -9.84
N MET A 76 -11.23 3.75 -9.99
CA MET A 76 -12.26 2.71 -9.86
C MET A 76 -12.19 1.74 -11.05
N LEU A 77 -12.47 0.47 -10.80
CA LEU A 77 -12.58 -0.54 -11.85
C LEU A 77 -13.88 -0.38 -12.66
N ASP A 78 -14.97 -0.07 -11.97
CA ASP A 78 -16.25 0.35 -12.56
C ASP A 78 -16.29 1.89 -12.59
N ASP A 79 -16.30 2.47 -13.78
CA ASP A 79 -16.29 3.92 -14.00
C ASP A 79 -17.64 4.59 -13.72
N SER A 80 -18.70 3.80 -13.52
CA SER A 80 -20.00 4.29 -13.06
C SER A 80 -20.05 4.53 -11.55
N VAL A 81 -19.09 3.98 -10.80
CA VAL A 81 -18.99 4.16 -9.34
C VAL A 81 -18.24 5.44 -9.00
N THR A 82 -18.88 6.31 -8.22
CA THR A 82 -18.27 7.52 -7.67
C THR A 82 -18.16 7.38 -6.14
N PRO A 83 -16.94 7.30 -5.58
CA PRO A 83 -16.75 7.28 -4.13
C PRO A 83 -17.26 8.56 -3.47
N SER A 84 -17.78 8.43 -2.25
CA SER A 84 -18.16 9.58 -1.43
C SER A 84 -16.93 10.18 -0.73
N ILE A 85 -17.02 11.46 -0.37
CA ILE A 85 -16.06 12.05 0.56
C ILE A 85 -16.11 11.24 1.88
N ASP A 86 -14.93 11.02 2.47
CA ASP A 86 -14.71 10.23 3.68
C ASP A 86 -14.97 8.72 3.54
N ASP A 87 -15.17 8.20 2.31
CA ASP A 87 -15.15 6.76 2.09
C ASP A 87 -13.80 6.17 2.47
N LEU A 88 -13.83 5.14 3.32
CA LEU A 88 -12.66 4.37 3.65
C LEU A 88 -12.24 3.52 2.46
N VAL A 89 -10.96 3.55 2.12
CA VAL A 89 -10.37 2.60 1.15
C VAL A 89 -9.52 1.60 1.91
N VAL A 90 -9.84 0.33 1.76
CA VAL A 90 -9.11 -0.78 2.40
C VAL A 90 -8.49 -1.68 1.35
N THR A 91 -7.36 -2.31 1.63
CA THR A 91 -6.75 -3.27 0.70
C THR A 91 -7.65 -4.48 0.47
N TRP A 92 -7.54 -5.14 -0.69
CA TRP A 92 -8.28 -6.39 -0.96
C TRP A 92 -7.99 -7.46 0.08
N GLY A 93 -6.76 -7.49 0.53
CA GLY A 93 -6.28 -8.37 1.57
C GLY A 93 -4.79 -8.58 1.42
N SER A 94 -4.24 -9.41 2.30
CA SER A 94 -2.92 -9.99 2.18
C SER A 94 -3.08 -11.48 2.47
N ASN A 95 -2.48 -12.35 1.65
CA ASN A 95 -2.44 -13.78 1.93
C ASN A 95 -1.02 -14.16 2.38
N GLY A 96 -0.93 -14.82 3.53
CA GLY A 96 0.34 -15.12 4.19
C GLY A 96 1.14 -13.85 4.46
N LYS A 97 2.28 -13.71 3.79
CA LYS A 97 3.20 -12.57 3.91
C LYS A 97 3.15 -11.61 2.72
N GLY A 98 2.36 -11.89 1.68
CA GLY A 98 2.30 -11.08 0.45
C GLY A 98 1.07 -10.17 0.39
N PRO A 99 1.17 -8.96 -0.20
CA PRO A 99 0.07 -8.00 -0.23
C PRO A 99 -0.82 -8.14 -1.46
N TYR A 100 -2.02 -7.56 -1.33
CA TYR A 100 -2.93 -7.20 -2.42
C TYR A 100 -3.46 -8.39 -3.24
N VAL A 101 -3.99 -9.40 -2.54
CA VAL A 101 -4.63 -10.58 -3.13
C VAL A 101 -6.10 -10.66 -2.75
#